data_AF-A0AAD6A4Z9-F1
#
_entry.id   AF-A0AAD6A4Z9-F1
#
_cell.length_a   1.000
_cell.length_b   1.000
_cell.length_c   1.000
_cell.angle_alpha   90.00
_cell.angle_beta   90.00
_cell.angle_gamma   90.00
#
_symmetry.space_group_name_H-M   'P 1'
#
loop_
_entity.id
_entity.type
_entity.pdbx_description
1 polymer ?
#
loop_
_entity_poly.entity_id
_entity_poly.type
_entity_poly.pdbx_seq_one_letter_code
_entity_poly.pdbx_strand_id
1 'polypeptide(L)'
;MTRLFREGRTETVRSCSNESCAFVKALEAGEAGEQCRRLFRQASERHQNLYRMAMTGAGIDRHLFCLYVVSKYLGVDSPFLKE
;
A
#
# COMPACT_ATOMS: atom_id res chain seq x y z
N MET A 1 11.27 -3.73 -2.96
CA MET A 1 11.80 -5.09 -3.24
C MET A 1 11.98 -5.80 -1.91
N THR A 2 11.67 -7.09 -1.81
CA THR A 2 11.78 -7.88 -0.56
C THR A 2 13.10 -8.65 -0.47
N ARG A 3 14.16 -8.15 -1.12
CA ARG A 3 15.48 -8.83 -1.22
C ARG A 3 16.26 -8.95 0.10
N LEU A 4 15.71 -8.43 1.20
CA LEU A 4 16.20 -8.70 2.56
C LEU A 4 15.96 -10.16 2.98
N PHE A 5 14.99 -10.84 2.37
CA PHE A 5 14.69 -12.24 2.60
C PHE A 5 15.33 -13.12 1.52
N ARG A 6 15.71 -14.34 1.90
CA ARG A 6 16.16 -15.37 0.94
C ARG A 6 15.07 -15.58 -0.11
N GLU A 7 15.46 -15.57 -1.39
CA GLU A 7 14.56 -15.69 -2.55
C GLU A 7 13.47 -14.60 -2.65
N GLY A 8 13.59 -13.51 -1.87
CA GLY A 8 12.66 -12.40 -1.90
C GLY A 8 12.59 -11.71 -3.27
N ARG A 9 11.38 -11.57 -3.79
CA ARG A 9 11.08 -10.86 -5.05
C ARG A 9 10.49 -9.49 -4.75
N THR A 10 9.17 -9.39 -4.71
CA THR A 10 8.44 -8.13 -4.64
C THR A 10 7.26 -8.20 -3.67
N GLU A 11 6.87 -7.03 -3.19
CA GLU A 11 5.62 -6.75 -2.48
C GLU A 11 5.00 -5.50 -3.12
N THR A 12 3.69 -5.34 -3.01
CA THR A 12 2.96 -4.19 -3.52
C THR A 12 3.01 -3.02 -2.52
N VAL A 13 3.34 -1.83 -3.01
CA VAL A 13 3.16 -0.58 -2.26
C VAL A 13 1.92 0.11 -2.84
N ARG A 14 0.91 0.35 -1.99
CA ARG A 14 -0.33 1.03 -2.38
C ARG A 14 -0.13 2.54 -2.30
N SER A 15 0.29 3.15 -3.41
CA SER A 15 0.59 4.59 -3.47
C SER A 15 -0.64 5.48 -3.26
N CYS A 16 -1.81 5.02 -3.68
CA CYS A 16 -3.09 5.69 -3.43
C CYS A 16 -3.49 5.49 -1.96
N SER A 17 -3.16 6.49 -1.14
CA SER A 17 -3.39 6.57 0.30
C SER A 17 -4.30 7.75 0.63
N ASN A 18 -4.85 7.77 1.84
CA ASN A 18 -5.67 8.89 2.29
C ASN A 18 -4.88 10.21 2.26
N GLU A 19 -3.60 10.16 2.62
CA GLU A 19 -2.68 11.29 2.62
C GLU A 19 -2.39 11.80 1.20
N SER A 20 -2.16 10.90 0.23
CA SER A 20 -2.00 11.31 -1.17
C SER A 20 -3.29 11.92 -1.73
N CYS A 21 -4.45 11.33 -1.40
CA CYS A 21 -5.75 11.87 -1.80
C CYS A 21 -6.02 13.24 -1.19
N ALA A 22 -5.69 13.44 0.10
CA ALA A 22 -5.85 14.73 0.77
C ALA A 22 -4.98 15.82 0.12
N PHE A 23 -3.74 15.50 -0.23
CA PHE A 23 -2.86 16.41 -0.96
C PHE A 23 -3.44 16.79 -2.34
N VAL A 24 -3.83 15.81 -3.15
CA VAL A 24 -4.37 16.06 -4.49
C VAL A 24 -5.66 16.89 -4.42
N LYS A 25 -6.57 16.55 -3.50
CA LYS A 25 -7.81 17.32 -3.31
C LYS A 25 -7.55 18.77 -2.90
N ALA A 26 -6.58 19.03 -2.01
CA ALA A 26 -6.22 20.39 -1.63
C ALA A 26 -5.61 21.17 -2.81
N LEU A 27 -4.79 20.51 -3.62
CA LEU A 27 -4.22 21.11 -4.82
C LEU A 27 -5.31 21.47 -5.85
N GLU A 28 -6.26 20.57 -6.09
CA GLU A 28 -7.39 20.77 -7.00
C GLU A 28 -8.36 21.86 -6.51
N ALA A 29 -8.54 21.98 -5.19
CA ALA A 29 -9.37 23.02 -4.58
C ALA A 29 -8.71 24.41 -4.59
N GLY A 30 -7.45 24.54 -5.04
CA GLY A 30 -6.73 25.81 -5.06
C GLY A 30 -6.33 26.31 -3.67
N GLU A 31 -6.11 25.41 -2.73
CA GLU A 31 -5.69 25.74 -1.36
C GLU A 31 -4.35 26.48 -1.33
N ALA A 32 -4.12 27.22 -0.24
CA ALA A 32 -2.89 27.98 -0.06
C ALA A 32 -1.63 27.10 -0.23
N GLY A 33 -0.59 27.65 -0.88
CA GLY A 33 0.62 26.90 -1.18
C GLY A 33 1.30 26.29 0.05
N GLU A 34 1.23 26.94 1.20
CA GLU A 34 1.74 26.40 2.48
C GLU A 34 0.99 25.13 2.91
N GLN A 35 -0.34 25.15 2.84
CA GLN A 35 -1.19 24.00 3.14
C GLN A 35 -0.90 22.84 2.19
N CYS A 36 -0.80 23.10 0.89
CA CYS A 36 -0.44 22.11 -0.11
C CYS A 36 0.95 21.49 0.16
N ARG A 37 1.96 22.30 0.52
CA ARG A 37 3.30 21.81 0.88
C ARG A 37 3.28 20.92 2.13
N ARG A 38 2.49 21.29 3.14
CA ARG A 38 2.33 20.49 4.36
C ARG A 38 1.72 19.13 4.05
N LEU A 39 0.63 19.11 3.28
CA LEU A 39 -0.04 17.86 2.88
C LEU A 39 0.85 17.00 1.98
N PHE A 40 1.60 17.61 1.07
CA PHE A 40 2.57 16.91 0.23
C PHE A 40 3.65 16.20 1.07
N ARG A 41 4.19 16.87 2.10
CA ARG A 41 5.15 16.26 3.02
C ARG A 41 4.55 15.05 3.75
N GLN A 42 3.33 15.18 4.25
CA GLN A 42 2.63 14.06 4.91
C GLN A 42 2.40 12.87 3.96
N ALA A 43 1.96 13.12 2.72
CA ALA A 43 1.80 12.08 1.70
C ALA A 43 3.12 11.38 1.37
N SER A 44 4.21 12.15 1.27
CA SER A 44 5.56 11.62 0.98
C SER A 44 6.08 10.75 2.12
N GLU A 45 5.95 11.20 3.36
CA GLU A 45 6.34 10.44 4.56
C GLU A 45 5.54 9.14 4.67
N ARG A 46 4.23 9.19 4.41
CA ARG A 46 3.38 8.00 4.37
C ARG A 46 3.86 7.00 3.33
N HIS A 47 4.14 7.46 2.11
CA HIS A 47 4.62 6.60 1.03
C HIS A 47 5.97 5.95 1.38
N GLN A 48 6.91 6.71 1.97
CA GLN A 48 8.18 6.15 2.44
C GLN A 48 7.98 5.08 3.51
N ASN A 49 7.09 5.31 4.47
CA ASN A 49 6.78 4.32 5.50
C ASN A 49 6.20 3.03 4.90
N LEU A 50 5.25 3.14 3.96
CA LEU A 50 4.69 1.99 3.24
C LEU A 50 5.78 1.24 2.46
N TYR A 51 6.69 1.95 1.81
CA TYR A 51 7.82 1.34 1.12
C TYR A 51 8.74 0.55 2.06
N ARG A 52 9.10 1.13 3.22
CA ARG A 52 9.90 0.43 4.24
C ARG A 52 9.21 -0.82 4.75
N MET A 53 7.91 -0.72 5.08
CA MET A 53 7.10 -1.87 5.50
C MET A 53 7.07 -2.97 4.44
N ALA A 54 6.86 -2.62 3.17
CA ALA A 54 6.86 -3.58 2.08
C ALA A 54 8.23 -4.27 1.92
N MET A 55 9.34 -3.54 2.10
CA MET A 55 10.68 -4.14 2.06
C MET A 55 10.93 -5.15 3.17
N THR A 56 10.39 -4.90 4.38
CA THR A 56 10.50 -5.78 5.55
C THR A 56 9.41 -6.85 5.60
N GLY A 57 8.68 -7.09 4.50
CA GLY A 57 7.67 -8.14 4.43
C GLY A 57 6.38 -7.86 5.21
N ALA A 58 6.18 -6.61 5.65
CA ALA A 58 4.97 -6.16 6.35
C ALA A 58 3.92 -5.57 5.39
N GLY A 59 4.02 -5.86 4.09
CA GLY A 59 2.95 -5.59 3.13
C GLY A 59 1.86 -6.66 3.20
N ILE A 60 0.69 -6.35 2.62
CA ILE A 60 -0.50 -7.19 2.76
C ILE A 60 -0.87 -7.91 1.46
N ASP A 61 -0.51 -7.38 0.30
CA ASP A 61 -1.00 -7.88 -0.98
C ASP A 61 -0.53 -9.30 -1.30
N ARG A 62 0.75 -9.62 -1.08
CA ARG A 62 1.23 -11.00 -1.26
C ARG A 62 0.67 -11.97 -0.22
N HIS A 63 0.39 -11.47 0.99
CA HIS A 63 -0.25 -12.27 2.04
C HIS A 63 -1.69 -12.63 1.65
N LEU A 64 -2.50 -11.64 1.22
CA LEU A 64 -3.87 -11.89 0.74
C LEU A 64 -3.89 -12.82 -0.47
N PHE A 65 -2.94 -12.66 -1.40
CA PHE A 65 -2.81 -13.56 -2.54
C PHE A 65 -2.52 -15.00 -2.11
N CYS A 66 -1.64 -15.21 -1.13
CA CYS A 66 -1.38 -16.53 -0.57
C CYS A 66 -2.67 -17.16 0.00
N LEU A 67 -3.44 -16.39 0.79
CA LEU A 67 -4.72 -16.88 1.34
C LEU A 67 -5.69 -17.31 0.24
N TYR A 68 -5.80 -16.53 -0.84
CA TYR A 68 -6.60 -16.88 -2.00
C TYR A 68 -6.12 -18.17 -2.69
N VAL A 69 -4.81 -18.30 -2.95
CA VAL A 69 -4.25 -19.50 -3.60
C VAL A 69 -4.50 -20.75 -2.75
N VAL A 70 -4.27 -20.66 -1.44
CA VAL A 70 -4.49 -21.78 -0.51
C VAL A 70 -5.97 -22.14 -0.41
N SER A 71 -6.88 -21.15 -0.35
CA SER A 71 -8.32 -21.44 -0.30
C SER A 71 -8.81 -22.16 -1.55
N LYS A 72 -8.31 -21.76 -2.75
CA LYS A 72 -8.62 -22.45 -4.00
C LYS A 72 -8.06 -23.88 -4.02
N TYR A 73 -6.82 -24.08 -3.57
CA TYR A 73 -6.20 -25.40 -3.50
C TYR A 73 -6.96 -26.37 -2.57
N LEU A 74 -7.43 -25.88 -1.43
CA LEU A 74 -8.16 -26.68 -0.44
C LEU A 74 -9.67 -26.80 -0.71
N GLY A 75 -10.19 -26.09 -1.72
CA GLY A 75 -11.64 -26.03 -1.98
C GLY A 75 -12.43 -25.33 -0.87
N VAL A 76 -11.78 -24.46 -0.09
CA VAL A 76 -12.42 -23.70 1.00
C VAL A 76 -13.11 -22.48 0.41
N ASP A 77 -14.43 -22.42 0.58
CA ASP A 77 -15.22 -21.26 0.21
C ASP A 77 -15.11 -20.18 1.30
N SER A 78 -14.57 -19.01 0.93
CA SER A 78 -14.35 -17.90 1.87
C SER A 78 -15.07 -16.66 1.35
N PRO A 79 -16.12 -16.17 2.03
CA PRO A 79 -16.82 -14.95 1.65
C PRO A 79 -15.91 -13.71 1.53
N PHE A 80 -14.80 -13.69 2.27
CA PHE A 80 -13.81 -12.62 2.19
C PHE A 80 -12.94 -12.69 0.94
N LEU A 81 -12.67 -13.90 0.42
CA LEU A 81 -11.81 -14.14 -0.75
C LEU A 81 -12.64 -14.41 -2.02
N LYS A 82 -13.97 -14.26 -1.96
CA LYS A 82 -14.86 -14.30 -3.12
C LYS A 82 -14.62 -13.04 -3.95
N GLU A 83 -14.45 -13.25 -5.26
CA GLU A 83 -14.49 -12.18 -6.27
C GLU A 83 -15.94 -11.82 -6.58
#